data_AF-A0A2S9PZ99-F1
#
_entry.id   AF-A0A2S9PZ99-F1
#
_cell.length_a   1.000
_cell.length_b   1.000
_cell.length_c   1.000
_cell.angle_alpha   90.00
_cell.angle_beta   90.00
_cell.angle_gamma   90.00
#
_symmetry.space_group_name_H-M   'P 1'
#
loop_
_entity.id
_entity.type
_entity.pdbx_description
1 polymer ?
#
loop_
_entity_poly.entity_id
_entity_poly.type
_entity_poly.pdbx_seq_one_letter_code
_entity_poly.pdbx_strand_id
1 'polypeptide(L)' 'MGVRLRDHQVEAVDAIMRGLDVPPGGIPPGGLRGQVHAACGTGKTVMAAAAAITALP' A
#
# COMPACT_ATOMS: atom_id res chain seq x y z
N MET A 1 15.55 -0.26 14.72
CA MET A 1 14.57 0.74 15.21
C MET A 1 13.41 0.75 14.23
N GLY A 2 12.30 0.08 14.55
CA GLY A 2 11.15 -0.02 13.66
C GLY A 2 10.18 1.14 13.91
N VAL A 3 9.74 1.81 12.84
CA VAL A 3 8.64 2.78 12.94
C VAL A 3 7.34 1.99 13.13
N ARG A 4 6.66 2.19 14.26
CA ARG A 4 5.33 1.61 14.49
C ARG A 4 4.30 2.38 13.67
N LEU A 5 3.51 1.66 12.87
CA LEU A 5 2.42 2.27 12.10
C LEU A 5 1.30 2.74 13.04
N ARG A 6 0.69 3.87 12.68
CA ARG A 6 -0.58 4.34 13.26
C ARG A 6 -1.75 3.67 12.56
N ASP A 7 -2.92 3.63 13.19
CA ASP A 7 -4.10 2.91 12.67
C ASP A 7 -4.46 3.30 11.22
N HIS A 8 -4.47 4.60 10.91
CA HIS A 8 -4.75 5.08 9.55
C HIS A 8 -3.66 4.70 8.53
N GLN A 9 -2.42 4.47 9.00
CA GLN A 9 -1.34 3.96 8.16
C GLN A 9 -1.49 2.47 7.91
N VAL A 10 -1.93 1.70 8.91
CA VAL A 10 -2.26 0.28 8.75
C VAL A 10 -3.38 0.12 7.74
N GLU A 11 -4.47 0.89 7.88
CA GLU A 11 -5.58 0.87 6.92
C GLU A 11 -5.12 1.20 5.49
N ALA A 12 -4.25 2.21 5.34
CA ALA A 12 -3.70 2.57 4.04
C ALA A 12 -2.85 1.45 3.44
N VAL A 13 -2.03 0.76 4.24
CA VAL A 13 -1.23 -0.39 3.79
C VAL A 13 -2.13 -1.55 3.37
N ASP A 14 -3.15 -1.88 4.15
CA ASP A 14 -4.11 -2.94 3.83
C ASP A 14 -4.91 -2.62 2.56
N ALA A 15 -5.25 -1.35 2.34
CA ALA A 15 -5.89 -0.90 1.10
C ALA A 15 -4.96 -1.03 -0.12
N ILE A 16 -3.67 -0.70 0.02
CA ILE A 16 -2.67 -0.88 -1.05
C ILE A 16 -2.56 -2.36 -1.41
N MET A 17 -2.42 -3.24 -0.42
CA MET A 17 -2.28 -4.68 -0.64
C MET A 17 -3.49 -5.26 -1.37
N ARG A 18 -4.70 -4.95 -0.89
CA ARG A 18 -5.93 -5.40 -1.56
C ARG A 18 -6.09 -4.82 -2.96
N GLY A 19 -5.71 -3.56 -3.17
CA GLY A 19 -5.86 -2.88 -4.46
C GLY A 19 -4.85 -3.33 -5.52
N LEU A 20 -3.71 -3.89 -5.11
CA LEU A 20 -2.66 -4.40 -6.00
C LEU A 20 -2.59 -5.93 -6.05
N ASP A 21 -3.47 -6.63 -5.34
CA ASP A 21 -3.58 -8.09 -5.40
C ASP A 21 -4.00 -8.54 -6.80
N VAL A 22 -3.51 -9.71 -7.23
CA VAL A 22 -3.76 -10.23 -8.58
C VAL A 22 -5.19 -10.78 -8.64
N PRO A 23 -6.09 -10.19 -9.46
CA PRO A 23 -7.47 -10.65 -9.50
C PRO A 23 -7.59 -12.03 -10.16
N PRO A 24 -8.70 -12.76 -9.90
CA PRO A 24 -9.04 -13.96 -10.66
C PRO A 24 -9.10 -13.63 -12.17
N GLY A 25 -8.23 -14.25 -12.96
CA GLY A 25 -8.06 -13.94 -14.38
C GLY A 25 -6.71 -13.28 -14.72
N GLY A 26 -5.90 -12.95 -13.73
CA GLY A 26 -4.54 -12.42 -13.91
C GLY A 26 -4.47 -10.90 -14.03
N ILE A 27 -3.27 -10.39 -14.26
CA ILE A 27 -3.02 -8.95 -14.37
C ILE A 27 -3.58 -8.42 -15.71
N PRO A 28 -4.41 -7.36 -15.72
CA PRO A 28 -4.92 -6.77 -16.96
C PRO A 28 -3.80 -6.26 -17.89
N PRO A 29 -4.01 -6.16 -19.22
CA PRO A 29 -3.00 -5.65 -20.15
C PRO A 29 -2.43 -4.26 -19.82
N GLY A 30 -3.22 -3.40 -19.15
CA GLY A 30 -2.78 -2.08 -18.68
C GLY A 30 -2.08 -2.06 -17.32
N GLY A 31 -1.94 -3.24 -16.68
CA GLY A 31 -1.47 -3.41 -15.31
C GLY A 31 -2.53 -3.08 -14.26
N LEU A 32 -2.21 -3.40 -13.01
CA LEU A 32 -2.96 -2.97 -11.83
C LEU A 32 -2.38 -1.65 -11.31
N ARG A 33 -3.24 -0.66 -11.06
CA ARG A 33 -2.82 0.67 -10.61
C ARG A 33 -3.82 1.19 -9.58
N GLY A 34 -3.29 1.76 -8.50
CA GLY A 34 -4.06 2.44 -7.47
C GLY A 34 -3.32 3.68 -6.98
N GLN A 35 -4.04 4.62 -6.38
CA GLN A 35 -3.47 5.81 -5.78
C GLN A 35 -4.03 5.99 -4.37
N VAL A 36 -3.14 6.20 -3.40
CA VAL A 36 -3.52 6.58 -2.05
C VAL A 36 -3.44 8.10 -1.94
N HIS A 37 -4.56 8.72 -1.59
CA HIS A 37 -4.60 10.14 -1.25
C HIS A 37 -4.48 10.31 0.26
N ALA A 38 -3.52 11.12 0.69
CA ALA A 38 -3.30 11.42 2.08
C ALA A 38 -2.77 12.85 2.22
N ALA A 39 -3.13 13.52 3.31
CA ALA A 39 -2.67 14.89 3.57
C ALA A 39 -1.13 14.97 3.72
N CYS A 40 -0.58 16.18 3.58
CA CYS A 40 0.84 16.42 3.85
C CYS A 40 1.18 16.14 5.33
N GLY A 41 2.37 15.60 5.60
CA GLY A 41 2.82 15.29 6.96
C GLY A 41 2.20 14.05 7.64
N THR A 42 1.25 13.34 7.01
CA THR A 42 0.57 12.18 7.64
C THR A 42 1.33 10.85 7.56
N GLY A 43 2.55 10.86 7.00
CA GLY A 43 3.41 9.69 6.89
C GLY A 43 3.21 8.85 5.62
N LYS A 44 2.79 9.46 4.50
CA LYS A 44 2.66 8.80 3.18
C LYS A 44 3.90 8.00 2.77
N THR A 45 5.09 8.52 3.08
CA THR A 45 6.37 7.84 2.83
C THR A 45 6.51 6.55 3.64
N VAL A 46 6.10 6.58 4.92
CA VAL A 46 6.14 5.41 5.80
C VAL A 46 5.12 4.37 5.35
N MET A 47 3.91 4.79 4.98
CA MET A 47 2.89 3.88 4.42
C MET A 47 3.40 3.17 3.17
N ALA A 48 3.96 3.92 2.21
CA ALA A 48 4.50 3.37 0.97
C ALA A 48 5.67 2.40 1.22
N ALA A 49 6.59 2.74 2.12
CA ALA A 49 7.70 1.87 2.48
C ALA A 49 7.22 0.58 3.17
N ALA A 50 6.27 0.69 4.10
CA ALA A 50 5.70 -0.48 4.77
C ALA A 50 4.99 -1.41 3.78
N ALA A 51 4.17 -0.86 2.88
CA ALA A 51 3.53 -1.65 1.82
C ALA A 51 4.57 -2.32 0.92
N ALA A 52 5.62 -1.62 0.49
CA ALA A 52 6.67 -2.22 -0.31
C ALA A 52 7.38 -3.38 0.41
N ILE A 53 7.72 -3.22 1.70
CA ILE A 53 8.34 -4.27 2.50
C ILE A 53 7.41 -5.49 2.64
N THR A 54 6.12 -5.28 2.88
CA THR A 54 5.15 -6.37 3.02
C THR A 54 4.90 -7.12 1.70
N ALA A 55 5.07 -6.46 0.55
CA ALA A 55 4.82 -7.07 -0.77
C ALA A 55 6.02 -7.84 -1.32
N LEU A 56 7.21 -7.67 -0.74
CA LEU A 56 8.41 -8.38 -1.15
C LEU A 56 8.52 -9.73 -0.43
N PRO A 57 9.09 -10.77 -1.06
CA PRO A 57 9.34 -12.06 -0.44
C PRO A 57 10.39 -11.99 0.68
#